data_AF-A0A6J7U8K0-F1
#
_entry.id   AF-A0A6J7U8K0-F1
#
_cell.length_a   1.000
_cell.length_b   1.000
_cell.length_c   1.000
_cell.angle_alpha   90.00
_cell.angle_beta   90.00
_cell.angle_gamma   90.00
#
_symmetry.space_group_name_H-M   'P 1'
#
loop_
_entity.id
_entity.type
_entity.pdbx_description
1 polymer ?
#
loop_
_entity_poly.entity_id
_entity_poly.type
_entity_poly.pdbx_seq_one_letter_code
_entity_poly.pdbx_strand_id
1 'polypeptide(L)'
;MGQDLEKVLQGYTGVEVQPGNFIGQIVGTVFDFLIAAVNALLAMSVIVALVGIVNTMTLSIFERRRELGMVRALGMTRQQVGRMVRFEAVLIGLLGTLVGMGAGILLSWVVISSIADGAIDLSFNWARVGLIFLVGILVGVVASILPARRATRLNMLDAMSEA
;
A
#
# COMPACT_ATOMS: atom_id res chain seq x y z
N MET A 1 28.67 38.38 -2.35
CA MET A 1 27.61 39.39 -2.16
C MET A 1 26.91 39.35 -0.80
N GLY A 2 27.15 38.37 0.08
CA GLY A 2 26.57 38.37 1.45
C GLY A 2 27.37 39.17 2.49
N GLN A 3 28.68 39.32 2.28
CA GLN A 3 29.59 39.98 3.25
C GLN A 3 29.61 41.52 3.14
N ASP A 4 29.11 42.07 2.03
CA ASP A 4 29.06 43.54 1.81
C ASP A 4 27.81 44.18 2.42
N LEU A 5 26.74 43.42 2.65
CA LEU A 5 25.51 43.92 3.30
C LEU A 5 25.71 44.17 4.80
N GLU A 6 26.60 43.41 5.43
CA GLU A 6 26.86 43.43 6.88
C GLU A 6 27.54 44.73 7.33
N LYS A 7 28.27 45.40 6.42
CA LYS A 7 28.94 46.68 6.69
C LYS A 7 28.02 47.90 6.55
N VAL A 8 26.91 47.78 5.82
CA VAL A 8 25.95 48.89 5.59
C VAL A 8 24.91 48.97 6.72
N LEU A 9 24.70 47.89 7.46
CA LEU A 9 23.65 47.78 8.49
C LEU A 9 24.11 48.16 9.91
N GLN A 10 25.37 48.52 10.13
CA GLN A 10 25.90 48.91 11.45
C GLN A 10 25.36 50.28 11.95
N GLY A 11 24.61 51.02 11.13
CA GLY A 11 24.04 52.34 11.47
C GLY A 11 22.58 52.33 11.97
N TYR A 12 21.91 51.18 12.02
CA TYR A 12 20.51 51.07 12.48
C TYR A 12 20.41 50.16 13.71
N THR A 13 20.78 50.69 14.87
CA THR A 13 20.61 50.07 16.19
C THR A 13 19.12 50.03 16.53
N GLY A 14 18.43 48.97 16.13
CA GLY A 14 17.00 48.78 16.39
C GLY A 14 16.26 47.86 15.43
N VAL A 15 16.91 47.36 14.37
CA VAL A 15 16.36 46.27 13.55
C VAL A 15 16.98 44.97 14.01
N GLU A 16 16.39 44.40 15.05
CA GLU A 16 16.49 42.97 15.29
C GLU A 16 15.97 42.29 14.02
N VAL A 17 16.85 41.61 13.28
CA VAL A 17 16.43 40.72 12.19
C VAL A 17 15.71 39.57 12.88
N GLN A 18 14.45 39.80 13.23
CA GLN A 18 13.54 38.77 13.67
C GLN A 18 13.47 37.82 12.47
N PRO A 19 14.02 36.60 12.58
CA PRO A 19 14.07 35.70 11.44
C PRO A 19 12.64 35.56 10.92
N GLY A 20 12.46 35.63 9.60
CA GLY A 20 11.16 35.48 8.94
C GLY A 20 10.63 34.03 9.03
N ASN A 21 10.68 33.41 10.21
CA ASN A 21 10.49 31.98 10.43
C ASN A 21 9.15 31.63 11.08
N PHE A 22 8.37 32.58 11.61
CA PHE A 22 7.03 32.31 12.14
C PHE A 22 6.06 31.83 11.04
N ILE A 23 6.03 32.52 9.88
CA ILE A 23 5.19 32.12 8.74
C ILE A 23 5.67 30.79 8.15
N GLY A 24 6.99 30.59 8.01
CA GLY A 24 7.56 29.33 7.53
C GLY A 24 7.26 28.14 8.44
N GLN A 25 7.28 28.33 9.77
CA GLN A 25 6.94 27.28 10.74
C GLN A 25 5.45 26.92 10.69
N ILE A 26 4.55 27.91 10.53
CA ILE A 26 3.11 27.64 10.38
C ILE A 26 2.86 26.85 9.10
N VAL A 27 3.45 27.30 7.98
CA VAL A 27 3.31 26.61 6.69
C VAL A 27 3.84 25.18 6.78
N GLY A 28 5.05 24.98 7.31
CA GLY A 28 5.64 23.65 7.50
C GLY A 28 4.76 22.73 8.34
N THR A 29 4.27 23.22 9.49
CA THR A 29 3.39 22.45 10.37
C THR A 29 2.10 22.04 9.68
N VAL A 30 1.49 22.92 8.88
CA VAL A 30 0.28 22.61 8.12
C VAL A 30 0.57 21.55 7.06
N PHE A 31 1.67 21.67 6.30
CA PHE A 31 2.06 20.67 5.31
C PHE A 31 2.35 19.30 5.95
N ASP A 32 3.06 19.27 7.07
CA ASP A 32 3.36 18.04 7.81
C ASP A 32 2.06 17.37 8.29
N PHE A 33 1.11 18.15 8.79
CA PHE A 33 -0.20 17.64 9.19
C PHE A 33 -0.98 17.07 7.99
N LEU A 34 -0.98 17.75 6.84
CA LEU A 34 -1.64 17.26 5.62
C LEU A 34 -1.01 15.95 5.11
N ILE A 35 0.32 15.88 5.07
CA ILE A 35 1.05 14.67 4.67
C ILE A 35 0.77 13.53 5.66
N ALA A 36 0.76 13.81 6.96
CA ALA A 36 0.44 12.83 7.99
C ALA A 36 -1.01 12.30 7.86
N ALA A 37 -1.97 13.19 7.59
CA ALA A 37 -3.36 12.83 7.38
C ALA A 37 -3.52 11.93 6.12
N VAL A 38 -2.89 12.28 5.01
CA VAL A 38 -2.88 11.45 3.79
C VAL A 38 -2.25 10.08 4.07
N ASN A 39 -1.11 10.04 4.77
CA ASN A 39 -0.46 8.77 5.13
C ASN A 39 -1.34 7.91 6.05
N ALA A 40 -2.09 8.51 6.98
CA ALA A 40 -3.03 7.79 7.82
C ALA A 40 -4.18 7.19 6.99
N LEU A 41 -4.71 7.94 6.01
CA LEU A 41 -5.71 7.44 5.08
C LEU A 41 -5.17 6.29 4.22
N LEU A 42 -3.94 6.42 3.70
CA LEU A 42 -3.27 5.35 2.95
C LEU A 42 -3.11 4.08 3.79
N ALA A 43 -2.70 4.21 5.05
CA ALA A 43 -2.61 3.08 5.97
C ALA A 43 -3.99 2.42 6.18
N MET A 44 -5.05 3.22 6.33
CA MET A 44 -6.42 2.72 6.45
C MET A 44 -6.87 1.99 5.17
N SER A 45 -6.54 2.51 3.99
CA SER A 45 -6.84 1.85 2.72
C SER A 45 -6.20 0.47 2.62
N VAL A 46 -4.98 0.30 3.10
CA VAL A 46 -4.32 -1.02 3.16
C VAL A 46 -5.13 -1.99 4.03
N ILE A 47 -5.59 -1.54 5.20
CA ILE A 47 -6.41 -2.37 6.10
C ILE A 47 -7.72 -2.78 5.41
N VAL A 48 -8.42 -1.84 4.77
CA VAL A 48 -9.67 -2.12 4.03
C VAL A 48 -9.42 -3.11 2.89
N ALA A 49 -8.33 -2.94 2.13
CA ALA A 49 -7.95 -3.86 1.07
C ALA A 49 -7.68 -5.28 1.60
N LEU A 50 -6.99 -5.41 2.74
CA LEU A 50 -6.73 -6.71 3.39
C LEU A 50 -8.02 -7.42 3.77
N VAL A 51 -8.98 -6.70 4.37
CA VAL A 51 -10.30 -7.25 4.70
C VAL A 51 -11.04 -7.69 3.43
N GLY A 52 -10.97 -6.88 2.37
CA GLY A 52 -11.53 -7.22 1.07
C GLY A 52 -10.97 -8.52 0.50
N ILE A 53 -9.64 -8.67 0.49
CA ILE A 53 -8.97 -9.89 0.02
C ILE A 53 -9.43 -11.12 0.82
N VAL A 54 -9.48 -11.01 2.15
CA VAL A 54 -9.94 -12.10 3.02
C VAL A 54 -11.39 -12.47 2.70
N ASN A 55 -12.26 -11.48 2.50
CA ASN A 55 -13.67 -11.69 2.19
C ASN A 55 -13.84 -12.40 0.84
N THR A 56 -13.20 -11.89 -0.21
CA THR A 56 -13.24 -12.48 -1.56
C THR A 56 -12.72 -13.92 -1.57
N MET A 57 -11.60 -14.18 -0.91
CA MET A 57 -11.04 -15.54 -0.81
C MET A 57 -11.97 -16.48 -0.07
N THR A 58 -12.54 -16.02 1.04
CA THR A 58 -13.46 -16.83 1.84
C THR A 58 -14.67 -17.21 1.00
N LEU A 59 -15.25 -16.26 0.27
CA LEU A 59 -16.38 -16.50 -0.64
C LEU A 59 -16.02 -17.51 -1.75
N SER A 60 -14.91 -17.31 -2.45
CA SER A 60 -14.46 -18.20 -3.53
C SER A 60 -14.24 -19.64 -3.05
N ILE A 61 -13.70 -19.81 -1.84
CA ILE A 61 -13.51 -21.13 -1.25
C ILE A 61 -14.86 -21.80 -0.91
N PHE A 62 -15.84 -21.03 -0.42
CA PHE A 62 -17.19 -21.55 -0.15
C PHE A 62 -17.88 -22.03 -1.42
N GLU A 63 -17.81 -21.25 -2.49
CA GLU A 63 -18.38 -21.61 -3.80
C GLU A 63 -17.74 -22.89 -4.38
N ARG A 64 -16.42 -23.04 -4.22
CA ARG A 64 -15.64 -24.17 -4.77
C ARG A 64 -15.53 -25.38 -3.84
N ARG A 65 -16.22 -25.40 -2.70
CA ARG A 65 -16.09 -26.47 -1.69
C ARG A 65 -16.37 -27.87 -2.25
N ARG A 66 -17.39 -28.00 -3.11
CA ARG A 66 -17.73 -29.28 -3.77
C ARG A 66 -16.66 -29.73 -4.75
N GLU A 67 -16.10 -28.81 -5.54
CA GLU A 67 -15.01 -29.09 -6.48
C GLU A 67 -13.76 -29.57 -5.75
N LEU A 68 -13.35 -28.85 -4.69
CA LEU A 68 -12.21 -29.22 -3.85
C LEU A 68 -12.42 -30.59 -3.18
N GLY A 69 -13.66 -30.93 -2.83
CA GLY A 69 -14.04 -32.26 -2.31
C GLY A 69 -13.85 -33.37 -3.35
N MET A 70 -14.28 -33.15 -4.60
CA MET A 70 -14.11 -34.11 -5.70
C MET A 70 -12.64 -34.31 -6.06
N VAL A 71 -11.85 -33.23 -6.15
CA VAL A 71 -10.43 -33.31 -6.46
C VAL A 71 -9.64 -34.06 -5.37
N ARG A 72 -10.07 -33.95 -4.10
CA ARG A 72 -9.51 -34.77 -3.02
C ARG A 72 -9.90 -36.24 -3.09
N ALA A 73 -11.12 -36.54 -3.55
CA ALA A 73 -11.54 -37.93 -3.78
C ALA A 73 -10.70 -38.60 -4.89
N LEU A 74 -10.18 -37.81 -5.82
CA LEU A 74 -9.21 -38.24 -6.85
C LEU A 74 -7.76 -38.36 -6.32
N GLY A 75 -7.53 -38.19 -5.01
CA GLY A 75 -6.24 -38.43 -4.35
C GLY A 75 -5.43 -37.17 -4.00
N MET A 76 -5.96 -35.96 -4.22
CA MET A 76 -5.25 -34.73 -3.86
C MET A 76 -5.13 -34.58 -2.34
N THR A 77 -3.91 -34.37 -1.86
CA THR A 77 -3.61 -34.24 -0.42
C THR A 77 -4.04 -32.88 0.14
N ARG A 78 -4.28 -32.82 1.46
CA ARG A 78 -4.60 -31.57 2.21
C ARG A 78 -3.60 -30.43 1.93
N GLN A 79 -2.32 -30.78 1.76
CA GLN A 79 -1.24 -29.82 1.50
C GLN A 79 -1.26 -29.29 0.06
N GLN A 80 -1.63 -30.12 -0.92
CA GLN A 80 -1.75 -29.72 -2.32
C GLN A 80 -2.91 -28.71 -2.50
N VAL A 81 -4.06 -28.93 -1.86
CA VAL A 81 -5.16 -27.96 -1.85
C VAL A 81 -4.72 -26.63 -1.22
N GLY A 82 -4.03 -26.69 -0.08
CA GLY A 82 -3.48 -25.50 0.57
C GLY A 82 -2.47 -24.75 -0.29
N ARG A 83 -1.62 -25.45 -1.05
CA ARG A 83 -0.68 -24.83 -2.01
C ARG A 83 -1.41 -24.15 -3.16
N MET A 84 -2.42 -24.79 -3.73
CA MET A 84 -3.22 -24.22 -4.82
C MET A 84 -3.86 -22.89 -4.41
N VAL A 85 -4.52 -22.85 -3.24
CA VAL A 85 -5.16 -21.63 -2.73
C VAL A 85 -4.13 -20.53 -2.43
N ARG A 86 -2.92 -20.88 -1.94
CA ARG A 86 -1.83 -19.90 -1.79
C ARG A 86 -1.41 -19.31 -3.12
N PHE A 87 -1.28 -20.13 -4.17
CA PHE A 87 -0.92 -19.64 -5.50
C PHE A 87 -1.98 -18.68 -6.06
N GLU A 88 -3.26 -19.02 -5.91
CA GLU A 88 -4.36 -18.15 -6.32
C GLU A 88 -4.32 -16.80 -5.59
N ALA A 89 -4.06 -16.82 -4.28
CA ALA A 89 -3.96 -15.60 -3.50
C ALA A 89 -2.70 -14.76 -3.82
N VAL A 90 -1.56 -15.40 -4.06
CA VAL A 90 -0.34 -14.71 -4.50
C VAL A 90 -0.55 -14.07 -5.88
N LEU A 91 -1.24 -14.76 -6.80
CA LEU A 91 -1.56 -14.22 -8.12
C LEU A 91 -2.46 -12.98 -8.00
N ILE A 92 -3.52 -13.02 -7.18
CA ILE A 92 -4.39 -11.87 -6.97
C ILE A 92 -3.63 -10.70 -6.33
N GLY A 93 -2.78 -10.97 -5.34
CA GLY A 93 -1.92 -9.96 -4.73
C GLY A 93 -0.96 -9.33 -5.74
N LEU A 94 -0.30 -10.14 -6.57
CA LEU A 94 0.65 -9.69 -7.57
C LEU A 94 -0.03 -8.84 -8.65
N LEU A 95 -1.17 -9.30 -9.19
CA LEU A 95 -1.97 -8.53 -10.15
C LEU A 95 -2.46 -7.22 -9.54
N GLY A 96 -2.96 -7.26 -8.29
CA GLY A 96 -3.38 -6.06 -7.57
C GLY A 96 -2.24 -5.05 -7.39
N THR A 97 -1.04 -5.51 -7.02
CA THR A 97 0.14 -4.64 -6.91
C THR A 97 0.59 -4.07 -8.24
N LEU A 98 0.55 -4.86 -9.31
CA LEU A 98 0.94 -4.42 -10.65
C LEU A 98 -0.01 -3.35 -11.18
N VAL A 99 -1.32 -3.62 -11.10
CA VAL A 99 -2.37 -2.70 -11.54
C VAL A 99 -2.39 -1.44 -10.68
N GLY A 100 -2.29 -1.58 -9.35
CA GLY A 100 -2.26 -0.45 -8.43
C GLY A 100 -1.05 0.45 -8.63
N MET A 101 0.14 -0.14 -8.85
CA MET A 101 1.36 0.61 -9.15
C MET A 101 1.27 1.32 -10.50
N GLY A 102 0.80 0.63 -11.54
CA GLY A 102 0.59 1.22 -12.87
C GLY A 102 -0.39 2.40 -12.81
N ALA A 103 -1.55 2.21 -12.17
CA ALA A 103 -2.54 3.27 -11.98
C ALA A 103 -1.99 4.43 -11.15
N GLY A 104 -1.27 4.15 -10.06
CA GLY A 104 -0.66 5.18 -9.21
C GLY A 104 0.38 6.02 -9.93
N ILE A 105 1.24 5.40 -10.75
CA ILE A 105 2.23 6.10 -11.58
C ILE A 105 1.53 6.96 -12.63
N LEU A 106 0.53 6.41 -13.32
CA LEU A 106 -0.22 7.14 -14.35
C LEU A 106 -0.96 8.35 -13.77
N LEU A 107 -1.67 8.17 -12.65
CA LEU A 107 -2.38 9.26 -11.98
C LEU A 107 -1.40 10.33 -11.48
N SER A 108 -0.27 9.92 -10.90
CA SER A 108 0.78 10.86 -10.46
C SER A 108 1.32 11.67 -11.63
N TRP A 109 1.59 11.02 -12.77
CA TRP A 109 2.07 11.69 -13.98
C TRP A 109 1.06 12.71 -14.51
N VAL A 110 -0.23 12.34 -14.59
CA VAL A 110 -1.30 13.25 -15.03
C VAL A 110 -1.39 14.46 -14.11
N VAL A 111 -1.48 14.26 -12.80
CA VAL A 111 -1.61 15.36 -11.83
C VAL A 111 -0.43 16.32 -11.88
N ILE A 112 0.80 15.79 -11.91
CA ILE A 112 2.01 16.62 -11.96
C ILE A 112 2.08 17.41 -13.28
N SER A 113 1.76 16.76 -14.40
CA SER A 113 1.74 17.42 -15.71
C SER A 113 0.70 18.55 -15.79
N SER A 114 -0.43 18.42 -15.10
CA SER A 114 -1.51 19.42 -15.11
C SER A 114 -1.30 20.60 -14.16
N ILE A 115 -0.55 20.42 -13.07
CA ILE A 115 -0.34 21.48 -12.08
C ILE A 115 0.90 22.32 -12.41
N ALA A 116 1.95 21.68 -12.94
CA ALA A 116 3.28 22.28 -12.91
C ALA A 116 3.68 23.01 -14.21
N ASP A 117 2.96 22.88 -15.33
CA ASP A 117 3.44 23.33 -16.66
C ASP A 117 4.91 22.92 -16.93
N GLY A 118 5.34 21.78 -16.37
CA GLY A 118 6.72 21.28 -16.45
C GLY A 118 7.73 21.88 -15.46
N ALA A 119 7.33 22.75 -14.53
CA ALA A 119 8.23 23.36 -13.52
C ALA A 119 8.60 22.43 -12.34
N ILE A 120 7.87 21.33 -12.15
CA ILE A 120 8.17 20.31 -11.13
C ILE A 120 8.86 19.15 -11.84
N ASP A 121 10.15 18.97 -11.56
CA ASP A 121 10.92 17.88 -12.12
C ASP A 121 10.53 16.57 -11.43
N LEU A 122 10.06 15.59 -12.21
CA LEU A 122 9.66 14.28 -11.70
C LEU A 122 10.91 13.47 -11.30
N SER A 123 11.36 13.67 -10.07
CA SER A 123 12.37 12.84 -9.44
C SER A 123 11.81 11.44 -9.15
N PHE A 124 11.85 10.54 -10.13
CA PHE A 124 11.51 9.14 -9.94
C PHE A 124 12.66 8.41 -9.24
N ASN A 125 12.53 8.22 -7.92
CA ASN A 125 13.41 7.33 -7.19
C ASN A 125 12.97 5.87 -7.42
N TRP A 126 13.56 5.24 -8.45
CA TRP A 126 13.30 3.84 -8.80
C TRP A 126 13.56 2.86 -7.65
N ALA A 127 14.50 3.16 -6.75
CA ALA A 127 14.74 2.33 -5.57
C ALA A 127 13.55 2.38 -4.59
N ARG A 128 12.94 3.56 -4.39
CA ARG A 128 11.73 3.69 -3.56
C ARG A 128 10.52 3.00 -4.18
N VAL A 129 10.35 3.10 -5.50
CA VAL A 129 9.29 2.38 -6.23
C VAL A 129 9.48 0.87 -6.08
N GLY A 130 10.70 0.37 -6.28
CA GLY A 130 11.03 -1.05 -6.09
C GLY A 130 10.77 -1.52 -4.66
N LEU A 131 11.08 -0.71 -3.65
CA LEU A 131 10.79 -1.01 -2.25
C LEU A 131 9.27 -1.11 -2.00
N ILE A 132 8.48 -0.15 -2.50
CA ILE A 132 7.01 -0.18 -2.37
C ILE A 132 6.42 -1.40 -3.07
N PHE A 133 6.94 -1.77 -4.24
CA PHE A 133 6.53 -2.97 -4.95
C PHE A 133 6.78 -4.24 -4.12
N LEU A 134 7.99 -4.36 -3.56
CA LEU A 134 8.39 -5.49 -2.74
C LEU A 134 7.53 -5.58 -1.47
N VAL A 135 7.29 -4.44 -0.80
CA VAL A 135 6.38 -4.37 0.35
C VAL A 135 4.96 -4.78 -0.04
N GLY A 136 4.45 -4.32 -1.18
CA GLY A 136 3.12 -4.70 -1.69
C GLY A 136 2.99 -6.22 -1.88
N ILE A 137 3.99 -6.86 -2.50
CA ILE A 137 4.04 -8.31 -2.65
C ILE A 137 4.06 -8.99 -1.29
N LEU A 138 4.92 -8.55 -0.36
CA LEU A 138 5.00 -9.12 0.98
C LEU A 138 3.67 -9.01 1.72
N VAL A 139 3.00 -7.87 1.64
CA VAL A 139 1.67 -7.67 2.23
C VAL A 139 0.66 -8.61 1.61
N GLY A 140 0.64 -8.79 0.29
CA GLY A 140 -0.24 -9.75 -0.39
C GLY A 140 0.03 -11.20 0.04
N VAL A 141 1.31 -11.58 0.16
CA VAL A 141 1.71 -12.91 0.67
C VAL A 141 1.23 -13.09 2.11
N VAL A 142 1.46 -12.12 2.99
CA VAL A 142 1.04 -12.19 4.40
C VAL A 142 -0.48 -12.27 4.51
N ALA A 143 -1.21 -11.48 3.72
CA ALA A 143 -2.67 -11.51 3.66
C ALA A 143 -3.21 -12.89 3.27
N SER A 144 -2.50 -13.61 2.39
CA SER A 144 -2.91 -14.92 1.89
C SER A 144 -2.78 -16.07 2.92
N ILE A 145 -2.01 -15.87 4.00
CA ILE A 145 -1.75 -16.91 5.00
C ILE A 145 -3.04 -17.34 5.70
N LEU A 146 -3.90 -16.38 6.04
CA LEU A 146 -5.17 -16.60 6.72
C LEU A 146 -6.16 -17.45 5.90
N PRO A 147 -6.51 -17.08 4.65
CA PRO A 147 -7.40 -17.88 3.81
C PRO A 147 -6.78 -19.23 3.44
N ALA A 148 -5.47 -19.32 3.20
CA ALA A 148 -4.80 -20.60 2.95
C ALA A 148 -4.93 -21.56 4.14
N ARG A 149 -4.79 -21.06 5.38
CA ARG A 149 -5.04 -21.86 6.58
C ARG A 149 -6.51 -22.29 6.68
N ARG A 150 -7.46 -21.40 6.40
CA ARG A 150 -8.89 -21.74 6.37
C ARG A 150 -9.19 -22.83 5.35
N ALA A 151 -8.68 -22.74 4.13
CA ALA A 151 -8.85 -23.76 3.08
C ALA A 151 -8.35 -25.15 3.52
N THR A 152 -7.20 -25.22 4.19
CA THR A 152 -6.69 -26.49 4.70
C THR A 152 -7.53 -27.07 5.85
N ARG A 153 -8.16 -26.19 6.65
CA ARG A 153 -9.04 -26.56 7.77
C ARG A 153 -10.46 -26.88 7.37
N LEU A 154 -10.90 -26.54 6.15
CA LEU A 154 -12.22 -26.90 5.62
C LEU A 154 -12.40 -28.41 5.34
N ASN A 155 -11.65 -29.27 6.03
CA ASN A 155 -11.70 -30.71 5.86
C ASN A 155 -12.47 -31.41 6.97
N MET A 156 -13.68 -31.82 6.55
CA MET A 156 -14.37 -33.07 6.85
C MET A 156 -15.00 -33.29 8.23
N LEU A 157 -14.62 -32.58 9.30
CA LEU A 157 -15.28 -32.82 10.60
C LEU A 157 -16.71 -32.26 10.65
N ASP A 158 -16.96 -31.07 10.08
CA ASP A 158 -18.34 -30.53 10.01
C ASP A 158 -19.23 -31.33 9.05
N ALA A 159 -18.65 -32.02 8.05
CA ALA A 159 -19.41 -32.86 7.13
C ALA A 159 -19.89 -34.19 7.78
N MET A 160 -19.40 -34.52 8.98
CA MET A 160 -19.80 -35.71 9.74
C MET A 160 -20.66 -35.37 10.97
N SER A 161 -20.80 -34.10 11.34
CA SER A 161 -21.66 -33.67 12.46
C SER A 161 -23.08 -33.26 12.03
N GLU A 162 -23.36 -33.32 10.72
CA GLU A 162 -24.66 -32.96 10.14
C GLU A 162 -25.36 -34.16 9.46
N ALA A 163 -24.84 -35.39 9.69
CA ALA A 163 -25.46 -36.66 9.32
C ALA A 163 -25.73 -37.48 10.59
#